data_AF-A0A925RR33-F1
#
_entry.id   AF-A0A925RR33-F1
#
_cell.length_a   1.000
_cell.length_b   1.000
_cell.length_c   1.000
_cell.angle_alpha   90.00
_cell.angle_beta   90.00
_cell.angle_gamma   90.00
#
_symmetry.space_group_name_H-M   'P 1'
#
loop_
_entity.id
_entity.type
_entity.pdbx_description
1 polymer ?
#
loop_
_entity_poly.entity_id
_entity_poly.type
_entity_poly.pdbx_seq_one_letter_code
_entity_poly.pdbx_strand_id
1 'polypeptide(L)' 'MNRKPIFAANWKMNKGASETEDFVKSFLSKLQGQDFPCEIVIAPPFISLP' A
#
# COMPACT_ATOMS: atom_id res chain seq x y z
N MET A 1 9.83 -3.78 -25.71
CA MET A 1 9.93 -3.99 -24.25
C MET A 1 9.06 -2.95 -23.56
N ASN A 2 7.97 -3.35 -22.89
CA ASN A 2 7.17 -2.43 -22.07
C ASN A 2 7.25 -2.88 -20.61
N ARG A 3 7.84 -2.07 -19.74
CA ARG A 3 7.92 -2.35 -18.30
C ARG A 3 6.61 -1.92 -17.66
N LYS A 4 6.07 -2.74 -16.76
CA LYS A 4 4.90 -2.38 -15.95
C LYS A 4 5.34 -1.31 -14.91
N PRO A 5 4.69 -0.14 -14.86
CA PRO A 5 5.00 0.89 -13.85
C PRO A 5 4.71 0.40 -12.43
N ILE A 6 5.44 0.92 -11.45
CA ILE A 6 5.26 0.63 -10.02
C ILE A 6 5.11 1.94 -9.24
N PHE A 7 4.08 2.03 -8.40
CA PHE A 7 3.89 3.07 -7.41
C PHE A 7 4.15 2.49 -6.03
N ALA A 8 5.30 2.83 -5.44
CA ALA A 8 5.72 2.33 -4.13
C ALA A 8 5.67 3.43 -3.06
N ALA A 9 4.88 3.20 -2.00
CA ALA A 9 4.75 4.08 -0.86
C ALA A 9 5.60 3.57 0.31
N ASN A 10 6.80 4.13 0.49
CA ASN A 10 7.63 3.90 1.67
C ASN A 10 7.19 4.81 2.82
N TRP A 11 6.60 4.22 3.86
CA TRP A 11 6.09 4.97 5.02
C TRP A 11 7.21 5.42 5.97
N LYS A 12 8.44 4.96 5.74
CA LYS A 12 9.57 5.16 6.66
C LYS A 12 9.18 4.65 8.04
N MET A 13 9.54 5.37 9.11
CA MET A 13 9.19 5.02 10.49
C MET A 13 7.93 5.77 10.96
N ASN A 14 6.87 5.77 10.13
CA ASN A 14 5.59 6.36 10.47
C ASN A 14 4.51 5.28 10.55
N LYS A 15 3.51 5.53 11.40
CA LYS A 15 2.34 4.68 11.68
C LYS A 15 2.64 3.45 12.54
N GLY A 16 1.83 3.29 13.58
CA GLY A 16 1.76 2.05 14.35
C GLY A 16 0.88 1.00 13.68
N ALA A 17 0.74 -0.17 14.31
CA ALA A 17 -0.04 -1.29 13.77
C ALA A 17 -1.52 -0.92 13.54
N SER A 18 -2.18 -0.30 14.52
CA SER A 18 -3.60 0.12 14.38
C SER A 18 -3.79 1.13 13.24
N GLU A 19 -2.95 2.16 13.16
CA GLU A 19 -3.03 3.15 12.07
C GLU A 19 -2.76 2.52 10.70
N THR A 20 -1.90 1.51 10.65
CA THR A 20 -1.59 0.75 9.43
C THR A 20 -2.81 -0.03 8.98
N GLU A 21 -3.45 -0.76 9.88
CA GLU A 21 -4.66 -1.54 9.61
C GLU A 21 -5.81 -0.65 9.13
N ASP A 22 -6.06 0.47 9.83
CA ASP A 22 -7.11 1.43 9.46
C ASP A 22 -6.87 2.01 8.07
N PHE A 23 -5.62 2.40 7.76
CA PHE A 23 -5.26 2.89 6.44
C PHE A 23 -5.47 1.82 5.36
N VAL A 24 -4.96 0.59 5.57
CA VAL A 24 -5.03 -0.47 4.57
C VAL A 24 -6.49 -0.84 4.28
N LYS A 25 -7.34 -0.96 5.30
CA LYS A 25 -8.79 -1.20 5.13
C LYS A 25 -9.46 -0.08 4.33
N SER A 26 -9.18 1.19 4.67
CA SER A 26 -9.71 2.35 3.96
C SER A 26 -9.19 2.47 2.52
N PHE A 27 -7.96 2.04 2.28
CA PHE A 27 -7.33 2.12 0.97
C PHE A 27 -7.83 1.02 0.04
N LEU A 28 -7.90 -0.23 0.52
CA LEU A 28 -8.38 -1.36 -0.29
C LEU A 28 -9.82 -1.17 -0.77
N SER A 29 -10.70 -0.60 0.06
CA SER A 29 -12.09 -0.32 -0.35
C SER A 29 -12.17 0.67 -1.52
N LYS A 30 -11.19 1.56 -1.67
CA LYS A 30 -11.11 2.51 -2.80
C LYS A 30 -10.56 1.87 -4.08
N LEU A 31 -9.89 0.72 -3.98
CA LEU A 31 -9.33 0.01 -5.13
C LEU A 31 -10.26 -1.08 -5.69
N GLN A 32 -11.30 -1.46 -4.96
CA GLN A 32 -12.21 -2.52 -5.39
C GLN A 32 -12.87 -2.19 -6.75
N GLY A 33 -12.85 -3.18 -7.66
CA GLY A 33 -13.46 -3.06 -8.98
C GLY A 33 -12.68 -2.20 -9.98
N GLN A 34 -11.45 -1.79 -9.66
CA GLN A 34 -10.61 -0.99 -10.55
C GLN A 34 -9.41 -1.79 -11.05
N ASP A 35 -9.17 -1.71 -12.36
CA ASP A 35 -7.94 -2.19 -12.99
C ASP A 35 -6.94 -1.05 -13.11
N PHE A 36 -5.74 -1.26 -12.59
CA PHE A 36 -4.66 -0.28 -12.66
C PHE A 36 -3.60 -0.72 -13.68
N PRO A 37 -3.13 0.17 -14.57
CA PRO A 37 -2.05 -0.14 -15.50
C PRO A 37 -0.67 -0.18 -14.82
N CYS A 38 -0.62 -0.34 -13.50
CA CYS A 38 0.59 -0.31 -12.67
C CYS A 38 0.46 -1.29 -11.50
N GLU A 39 1.57 -1.50 -10.78
CA GLU A 39 1.57 -2.17 -9.47
C GLU A 39 1.63 -1.14 -8.36
N ILE A 40 0.91 -1.41 -7.28
CA ILE A 40 0.87 -0.56 -6.10
C ILE A 40 1.49 -1.33 -4.94
N VAL A 41 2.48 -0.73 -4.29
CA VAL A 41 3.22 -1.33 -3.17
C VAL A 41 3.14 -0.39 -1.97
N ILE A 42 2.81 -0.93 -0.80
CA ILE A 42 2.87 -0.24 0.49
C ILE A 42 3.98 -0.89 1.31
N ALA A 43 4.94 -0.09 1.79
CA ALA A 43 6.01 -0.55 2.67
C ALA A 43 5.87 0.13 4.04
N PRO A 44 5.12 -0.49 4.98
CA PRO A 44 4.97 0.02 6.34
C PRO A 44 6.22 -0.29 7.20
N PRO A 45 6.34 0.29 8.41
CA PRO A 45 7.34 -0.16 9.39
C PRO A 45 7.23 -1.67 9.66
N PHE A 46 8.35 -2.32 9.99
CA PHE A 46 8.40 -3.78 10.17
C PHE A 46 7.42 -4.31 11.22
N ILE A 47 7.12 -3.50 12.26
CA ILE A 47 6.18 -3.83 13.33
C ILE A 47 4.73 -4.00 12.85
N SER A 48 4.40 -3.48 11.66
CA SER A 48 3.05 -3.50 11.08
C SER A 48 2.92 -4.45 9.90
N LEU A 49 3.93 -5.31 9.65
CA LEU A 49 3.89 -6.34 8.61
C LEU A 49 3.13 -7.63 8.99
N PRO A 50 3.18 -8.12 10.26
CA PRO A 50 2.33 -9.23 10.69
C PRO A 50 0.84 -8.88 10.64
#